data_AF-A0A382GSP0-F1
#
_entry.id   AF-A0A382GSP0-F1
#
_cell.length_a   1.000
_cell.length_b   1.000
_cell.length_c   1.000
_cell.angle_alpha   90.00
_cell.angle_beta   90.00
_cell.angle_gamma   90.00
#
_symmetry.space_group_name_H-M   'P 1'
#
loop_
_entity.id
_entity.type
_entity.pdbx_description
1 polymer ?
#
loop_
_entity_poly.entity_id
_entity_poly.type
_entity_poly.pdbx_seq_one_letter_code
_entity_poly.pdbx_strand_id
1 'polypeptide(L)' 'MIISGICGSLRNESWNKLLLEIFLEKISKNSDFKTDIIDVSKFPLYNADIEAKGLPESVLSAKEKVANSDLIIFASP' A
#
# COMPACT_ATOMS: atom_id res chain seq x y z
N MET A 1 -15.86 3.23 -5.06
CA MET A 1 -14.99 3.17 -3.87
C MET A 1 -13.61 2.67 -4.30
N ILE A 2 -12.54 3.30 -3.83
CA ILE A 2 -11.14 2.89 -4.01
C ILE A 2 -10.65 2.28 -2.70
N ILE A 3 -10.28 1.00 -2.74
CA ILE A 3 -9.72 0.27 -1.60
C ILE A 3 -8.26 -0.02 -1.88
N SER A 4 -7.35 0.48 -1.04
CA SER A 4 -5.92 0.23 -1.21
C SER A 4 -5.38 -0.68 -0.13
N GLY A 5 -4.46 -1.57 -0.52
CA GLY A 5 -3.76 -2.48 0.39
C GLY A 5 -2.32 -2.05 0.68
N ILE A 6 -1.88 -2.24 1.92
CA ILE A 6 -0.48 -2.11 2.34
C ILE A 6 -0.06 -3.41 3.04
N CYS A 7 1.00 -4.05 2.54
CA CYS A 7 1.61 -5.23 3.16
C CYS A 7 2.86 -4.82 3.96
N GLY A 8 2.91 -5.19 5.24
CA GLY A 8 4.04 -4.94 6.14
C GLY A 8 5.24 -5.86 5.96
N SER A 9 5.29 -6.65 4.89
CA SER A 9 6.37 -7.61 4.62
C SER A 9 6.83 -7.53 3.17
N LEU A 10 8.15 -7.40 3.00
CA LEU A 10 8.81 -7.23 1.69
C LEU A 10 9.41 -8.54 1.13
N ARG A 11 9.46 -9.62 1.92
CA ARG A 11 10.03 -10.90 1.43
C ARG A 11 9.17 -11.47 0.31
N ASN A 12 9.81 -12.13 -0.65
CA ASN A 12 9.15 -12.67 -1.85
C ASN A 12 7.97 -13.62 -1.51
N GLU A 13 8.11 -14.47 -0.51
CA GLU A 13 7.11 -15.50 -0.15
C GLU A 13 6.20 -15.09 1.04
N SER A 14 5.86 -13.80 1.15
CA SER A 14 5.06 -13.25 2.24
C SER A 14 3.61 -13.76 2.23
N TRP A 15 3.21 -14.50 3.28
CA TRP A 15 1.81 -14.91 3.49
C TRP A 15 0.86 -13.72 3.61
N ASN A 16 1.30 -12.63 4.25
CA ASN A 16 0.53 -11.39 4.35
C ASN A 16 0.29 -10.73 2.99
N LYS A 17 1.29 -10.79 2.10
CA LYS A 17 1.16 -10.25 0.74
C LYS A 17 0.16 -11.10 -0.06
N LEU A 18 0.30 -12.43 0.01
CA LEU A 18 -0.61 -13.36 -0.65
C LEU A 18 -2.06 -13.18 -0.17
N LEU A 19 -2.28 -13.07 1.14
CA LEU A 19 -3.62 -12.89 1.70
C LEU A 19 -4.24 -11.56 1.27
N LEU A 20 -3.46 -10.48 1.26
CA LEU A 20 -3.90 -9.15 0.81
C LEU A 20 -4.32 -9.17 -0.67
N GLU A 21 -3.50 -9.78 -1.53
CA GLU A 21 -3.80 -9.91 -2.97
C GLU A 21 -5.10 -10.70 -3.19
N ILE A 22 -5.27 -11.85 -2.51
CA ILE A 22 -6.48 -12.66 -2.59
C ILE A 22 -7.71 -11.87 -2.12
N PHE A 23 -7.60 -11.09 -1.04
CA PHE A 23 -8.70 -10.28 -0.53
C PHE A 23 -9.13 -9.20 -1.52
N LEU A 24 -8.19 -8.43 -2.05
CA LEU A 24 -8.47 -7.36 -3.02
C LEU A 24 -9.05 -7.92 -4.33
N GLU A 25 -8.52 -9.06 -4.81
CA GLU A 25 -9.06 -9.76 -5.98
C GLU A 25 -10.50 -10.21 -5.74
N LYS A 26 -10.80 -10.81 -4.58
CA LYS A 26 -12.16 -11.26 -4.27
C LYS A 26 -13.14 -10.10 -4.19
N ILE A 27 -12.75 -8.98 -3.58
CA ILE A 27 -13.65 -7.83 -3.46
C ILE A 27 -13.92 -7.20 -4.82
N SER A 28 -12.90 -6.94 -5.63
CA SER A 28 -13.09 -6.36 -6.97
C SER A 28 -13.92 -7.25 -7.90
N LYS A 29 -13.91 -8.58 -7.71
CA LYS A 29 -14.78 -9.51 -8.46
C LYS A 29 -16.23 -9.53 -8.01
N ASN A 30 -16.52 -9.22 -6.75
CA ASN A 30 -17.88 -9.32 -6.17
C ASN A 30 -18.55 -7.95 -5.96
N SER A 31 -17.93 -6.86 -6.43
CA SER A 31 -18.42 -5.48 -6.25
C SER A 31 -17.82 -4.54 -7.30
N ASP A 32 -18.39 -3.35 -7.48
CA ASP A 32 -17.83 -2.30 -8.36
C ASP A 32 -16.67 -1.50 -7.71
N PHE A 33 -16.00 -2.09 -6.71
CA PHE A 33 -14.89 -1.44 -6.02
C PHE A 33 -13.61 -1.55 -6.84
N LYS A 34 -12.89 -0.42 -6.94
CA LYS A 34 -11.54 -0.39 -7.50
C LYS A 34 -10.56 -0.73 -6.39
N THR A 35 -9.59 -1.58 -6.69
CA THR A 35 -8.58 -2.01 -5.73
C THR A 35 -7.18 -1.65 -6.21
N ASP A 36 -6.30 -1.23 -5.29
CA ASP A 36 -4.88 -0.95 -5.58
C ASP A 36 -3.98 -1.51 -4.48
N ILE A 37 -2.69 -1.72 -4.80
CA ILE A 37 -1.66 -2.03 -3.83
C ILE A 37 -0.67 -0.87 -3.78
N ILE A 38 -0.40 -0.38 -2.57
CA ILE A 38 0.61 0.62 -2.31
C ILE A 38 1.92 -0.10 -2.00
N ASP A 39 2.84 -0.08 -2.96
CA ASP A 39 4.16 -0.70 -2.84
C ASP A 39 5.08 0.15 -1.97
N VAL A 40 5.40 -0.37 -0.77
CA VAL A 40 6.29 0.28 0.19
C VAL A 40 7.73 -0.23 0.11
N SER A 41 8.06 -1.12 -0.84
CA SER A 41 9.41 -1.72 -0.97
C SER A 41 10.51 -0.70 -1.28
N LYS A 42 10.13 0.44 -1.84
CA LYS A 42 11.03 1.55 -2.22
C LYS A 42 11.08 2.66 -1.18
N PHE A 43 10.49 2.47 0.00
CA PHE A 43 10.57 3.48 1.05
C PHE A 43 11.96 3.45 1.68
N PRO A 44 12.66 4.58 1.79
CA PRO A 44 13.86 4.62 2.60
C PRO A 44 13.49 4.45 4.07
N LEU A 45 14.47 4.08 4.88
CA LEU A 45 14.32 4.24 6.33
C LEU A 45 14.01 5.71 6.64
N TYR A 46 13.07 5.91 7.57
CA TYR A 46 12.68 7.24 7.98
C TYR A 46 13.89 8.05 8.44
N ASN A 47 13.99 9.28 7.94
CA ASN A 47 15.00 10.24 8.33
C ASN A 47 14.43 11.67 8.22
N ALA A 48 14.36 12.37 9.35
CA ALA A 48 13.80 13.72 9.43
C ALA A 48 14.58 14.76 8.60
N ASP A 49 15.91 14.58 8.44
CA ASP A 49 16.73 15.48 7.60
C ASP A 49 16.43 15.33 6.11
N ILE A 50 16.01 14.13 5.69
CA ILE A 50 15.53 13.89 4.32
C ILE A 50 14.16 14.57 4.19
N GLU A 51 13.23 14.29 5.10
CA GLU A 51 11.88 14.86 5.07
C GLU A 51 11.87 16.39 5.05
N ALA A 52 12.74 17.04 5.83
CA ALA A 52 12.87 18.51 5.86
C ALA A 52 13.29 19.10 4.51
N LYS A 53 13.94 18.31 3.64
CA LYS A 53 14.34 18.70 2.27
C LYS A 53 13.29 18.30 1.22
N GLY A 54 12.26 17.55 1.62
CA GLY A 54 11.23 17.00 0.76
C GLY A 54 11.08 15.49 0.91
N LEU A 55 9.89 14.98 0.59
CA LEU A 55 9.63 13.54 0.63
C LEU A 55 10.15 12.85 -0.64
N PRO A 56 10.71 11.63 -0.55
CA PRO A 56 11.05 10.82 -1.71
C PRO A 56 9.82 10.58 -2.61
N GLU A 57 10.04 10.46 -3.92
CA GLU A 57 8.96 10.24 -4.91
C GLU A 57 8.11 9.00 -4.60
N SER A 58 8.74 7.91 -4.13
CA SER A 58 8.03 6.69 -3.72
C SER A 58 7.05 6.94 -2.56
N VAL A 59 7.43 7.79 -1.61
CA VAL A 59 6.62 8.18 -0.45
C VAL A 59 5.53 9.17 -0.87
N LEU A 60 5.84 10.13 -1.75
CA LEU A 60 4.86 11.08 -2.30
C LEU A 60 3.75 10.34 -3.07
N SER A 61 4.13 9.44 -3.98
CA SER A 61 3.19 8.63 -4.76
C SER A 61 2.30 7.78 -3.85
N ALA A 62 2.87 7.18 -2.81
CA ALA A 62 2.09 6.44 -1.84
C ALA A 62 1.16 7.32 -1.00
N LYS A 63 1.62 8.52 -0.60
CA LYS A 63 0.79 9.50 0.12
C LYS A 63 -0.42 9.92 -0.71
N GLU A 64 -0.24 10.15 -2.01
CA GLU A 64 -1.33 10.45 -2.93
C GLU A 64 -2.31 9.28 -3.07
N LYS A 65 -1.80 8.04 -3.19
CA LYS A 65 -2.66 6.85 -3.21
C LYS A 65 -3.46 6.70 -1.92
N VAL A 66 -2.86 6.90 -0.75
CA VAL A 66 -3.56 6.89 0.53
C VAL A 66 -4.66 7.96 0.56
N ALA A 67 -4.33 9.19 0.17
CA ALA A 67 -5.29 10.30 0.18
C ALA A 67 -6.48 10.08 -0.77
N ASN A 68 -6.27 9.38 -1.89
CA ASN A 68 -7.30 9.04 -2.86
C ASN A 68 -8.05 7.73 -2.56
N SER A 69 -7.70 7.03 -1.48
CA SER A 69 -8.37 5.79 -1.07
C SER A 69 -9.51 6.08 -0.11
N ASP A 70 -10.66 5.44 -0.34
CA ASP A 70 -11.79 5.48 0.58
C ASP A 70 -11.58 4.53 1.78
N LEU A 71 -10.80 3.46 1.58
CA LEU A 71 -10.47 2.47 2.61
C LEU A 71 -9.04 1.95 2.44
N ILE A 72 -8.33 1.78 3.55
CA ILE A 72 -7.00 1.14 3.59
C ILE A 72 -7.09 -0.20 4.32
N ILE A 73 -6.50 -1.23 3.72
CA ILE A 73 -6.35 -2.57 4.30
C ILE A 73 -4.88 -2.79 4.63
N PHE A 74 -4.59 -3.02 5.91
CA PHE A 74 -3.25 -3.36 6.37
C PHE A 74 -3.12 -4.87 6.57
N ALA A 75 -2.12 -5.47 5.91
CA ALA A 75 -1.69 -6.85 6.15
C ALA A 75 -0.34 -6.82 6.87
N SER A 76 -0.37 -6.86 8.21
CA SER A 76 0.82 -6.82 9.06
C SER A 76 1.22 -8.23 9.52
N PRO A 77 2.49 -8.65 9.33
CA PRO A 77 3.08 -9.75 10.09
C PRO A 77 3.14 -9.48 11.59
#